data_AF-A0A7C6JLA2-F1
#
_entry.id   AF-A0A7C6JLA2-F1
#
_cell.length_a   1.000
_cell.length_b   1.000
_cell.length_c   1.000
_cell.angle_alpha   90.00
_cell.angle_beta   90.00
_cell.angle_gamma   90.00
#
_symmetry.space_group_name_H-M   'P 1'
#
loop_
_entity.id
_entity.type
_entity.pdbx_description
1 polymer ?
#
loop_
_entity_poly.entity_id
_entity_poly.type
_entity_poly.pdbx_seq_one_letter_code
_entity_poly.pdbx_strand_id
1 'polypeptide(L)'
;MKRILFLLMTIALAFVGCEKSDGKLDPNATLSIRPAAGVKLRSTNPEHLTALEIVQQTTTMVFIPPTTNQPAYRGFSEAQRDLNPDDPRLKMWGGDIITAEGMLVEDFIRAKNVVLTIDYRIIDGSDRIDTIAYIPNKTLQDAYVIIKPAFDSGDYEAVYQVFDNAYRFIPITGTEYAELQKQGKN
;
A
#
# COMPACT_ATOMS: atom_id res chain seq x y z
N MET A 1 -2.41 -30.65 -11.14
CA MET A 1 -3.42 -29.57 -11.14
C MET A 1 -3.91 -29.36 -9.71
N LYS A 2 -3.29 -28.45 -8.95
CA LYS A 2 -3.80 -28.04 -7.62
C LYS A 2 -4.49 -26.69 -7.82
N ARG A 3 -5.81 -26.66 -7.61
CA ARG A 3 -6.63 -25.46 -7.67
C ARG A 3 -6.35 -24.66 -6.39
N ILE A 4 -5.52 -23.63 -6.48
CA ILE A 4 -5.36 -22.65 -5.39
C ILE A 4 -6.61 -21.77 -5.45
N LEU A 5 -7.50 -21.99 -4.49
CA LEU A 5 -8.73 -21.25 -4.30
C LEU A 5 -8.34 -19.83 -3.85
N PHE A 6 -8.46 -18.85 -4.75
CA PHE A 6 -8.40 -17.43 -4.40
C PHE A 6 -9.61 -17.11 -3.52
N LEU A 7 -9.39 -17.02 -2.21
CA LEU A 7 -10.39 -16.58 -1.25
C LEU A 7 -10.59 -15.07 -1.44
N LEU A 8 -11.68 -14.69 -2.11
CA LEU A 8 -12.13 -13.31 -2.22
C LEU A 8 -12.50 -12.79 -0.82
N MET A 9 -11.60 -12.04 -0.18
CA MET A 9 -11.92 -11.26 1.01
C MET A 9 -12.71 -10.02 0.60
N THR A 10 -14.04 -10.10 0.66
CA THR A 10 -14.90 -8.92 0.68
C THR A 10 -14.84 -8.32 2.07
N ILE A 11 -14.05 -7.25 2.25
CA ILE A 11 -14.09 -6.44 3.46
C ILE A 11 -15.42 -5.67 3.43
N ALA A 12 -16.38 -6.12 4.23
CA ALA A 12 -17.61 -5.37 4.50
C ALA A 12 -17.28 -4.20 5.43
N LEU A 13 -16.94 -3.05 4.85
CA LEU A 13 -16.79 -1.79 5.59
C LEU A 13 -18.19 -1.23 5.89
N ALA A 14 -18.76 -1.62 7.03
CA ALA A 14 -19.92 -0.95 7.60
C ALA A 14 -19.46 0.36 8.27
N PHE A 15 -19.48 1.47 7.53
CA PHE A 15 -19.36 2.80 8.14
C PHE A 15 -20.71 3.18 8.73
N VAL A 16 -20.87 2.96 10.03
CA VAL A 16 -21.86 3.67 10.84
C VAL A 16 -21.47 5.15 10.75
N GLY A 17 -22.40 5.98 10.27
CA GLY A 17 -22.19 7.43 10.19
C GLY A 17 -21.94 8.01 11.57
N CYS A 18 -20.67 8.22 11.91
CA CYS A 18 -20.27 9.01 13.07
C CYS A 18 -20.42 10.49 12.75
N GLU A 19 -20.73 11.27 13.78
CA GLU A 19 -20.82 12.73 13.74
C GLU A 19 -19.62 13.33 13.00
N LYS A 20 -19.87 14.36 12.17
CA LYS A 20 -18.82 15.06 11.43
C LYS A 20 -17.73 15.50 12.41
N SER A 21 -16.54 14.94 12.25
CA SER A 21 -15.34 15.54 12.82
C SER A 21 -15.21 16.97 12.29
N ASP A 22 -14.59 17.87 13.04
CA ASP A 22 -14.43 19.29 12.63
C ASP A 22 -13.54 19.47 11.38
N GLY A 23 -13.21 18.38 10.66
CA GLY A 23 -12.60 18.37 9.34
C GLY A 23 -11.22 19.02 9.32
N LYS A 24 -10.52 19.05 10.45
CA LYS A 24 -9.22 19.70 10.52
C LYS A 24 -8.15 18.77 9.96
N LEU A 25 -7.48 19.23 8.91
CA LEU A 25 -6.33 18.54 8.34
C LEU A 25 -5.24 18.46 9.41
N ASP A 26 -4.80 17.24 9.71
CA ASP A 26 -3.59 17.03 10.51
C ASP A 26 -2.37 16.93 9.57
N PRO A 27 -1.51 17.95 9.52
CA PRO A 27 -0.31 17.93 8.68
C PRO A 27 0.77 16.98 9.21
N ASN A 28 0.67 16.52 10.46
CA ASN A 28 1.61 15.61 11.10
C ASN A 28 1.09 14.17 11.15
N ALA A 29 -0.05 13.88 10.52
CA ALA A 29 -0.61 12.54 10.47
C ALA A 29 0.45 11.56 9.95
N THR A 30 0.60 10.45 10.66
CA THR A 30 1.47 9.35 10.24
C THR A 30 0.57 8.15 9.96
N LEU A 31 0.54 7.76 8.70
CA LEU A 31 -0.30 6.67 8.20
C LEU A 31 0.53 5.42 7.98
N SER A 32 -0.09 4.26 7.90
CA SER A 32 0.58 2.97 7.92
C SER A 32 0.09 2.04 6.82
N ILE A 33 1.02 1.52 6.03
CA ILE A 33 0.82 0.35 5.18
C ILE A 33 1.23 -0.88 6.00
N ARG A 34 0.27 -1.77 6.23
CA ARG A 34 0.41 -2.96 7.10
C ARG A 34 0.37 -4.26 6.28
N PRO A 35 0.83 -5.40 6.79
CA PRO A 35 0.62 -6.69 6.13
C PRO A 35 -0.88 -7.01 6.03
N ALA A 36 -1.30 -7.65 4.94
CA ALA A 36 -2.66 -8.19 4.81
C ALA A 36 -2.91 -9.34 5.81
N ALA A 37 -4.18 -9.58 6.14
CA ALA A 37 -4.56 -10.68 7.02
C ALA A 37 -4.06 -12.04 6.48
N GLY A 38 -3.47 -12.86 7.35
CA GLY A 38 -2.91 -14.16 6.98
C GLY A 38 -1.48 -14.11 6.42
N VAL A 39 -0.92 -12.91 6.17
CA VAL A 39 0.52 -12.78 5.93
C VAL A 39 1.27 -13.18 7.18
N LYS A 40 2.24 -14.08 7.01
CA LYS A 40 3.05 -14.55 8.12
C LYS A 40 3.96 -13.42 8.62
N LEU A 41 3.86 -13.13 9.91
CA LEU A 41 4.74 -12.19 10.59
C LEU A 41 6.17 -12.75 10.74
N ARG A 42 6.35 -14.08 10.68
CA ARG A 42 7.62 -14.82 10.77
C ARG A 42 7.66 -16.00 9.76
N SER A 43 8.77 -16.24 9.05
CA SER A 43 8.75 -17.06 7.81
C SER A 43 9.07 -18.52 8.09
N THR A 44 8.46 -19.37 7.27
CA THR A 44 8.86 -20.78 7.06
C THR A 44 8.97 -21.12 5.57
N ASN A 45 8.92 -20.13 4.67
CA ASN A 45 9.00 -20.28 3.21
C ASN A 45 10.29 -19.59 2.71
N PRO A 46 11.22 -20.30 2.05
CA PRO A 46 12.46 -19.69 1.58
C PRO A 46 12.27 -18.64 0.47
N GLU A 47 11.13 -18.64 -0.24
CA GLU A 47 10.92 -17.75 -1.40
C GLU A 47 10.17 -16.45 -1.05
N HIS A 48 9.44 -16.40 0.07
CA HIS A 48 8.67 -15.22 0.48
C HIS A 48 9.18 -14.67 1.80
N LEU A 49 9.48 -13.37 1.80
CA LEU A 49 9.82 -12.62 2.99
C LEU A 49 8.63 -12.54 3.96
N THR A 50 8.94 -12.47 5.24
CA THR A 50 7.99 -12.11 6.29
C THR A 50 7.50 -10.68 6.16
N ALA A 51 6.40 -10.36 6.85
CA ALA A 51 5.99 -8.97 7.02
C ALA A 51 7.12 -8.10 7.63
N LEU A 52 7.83 -8.60 8.64
CA LEU A 52 8.92 -7.85 9.28
C LEU A 52 10.09 -7.61 8.32
N GLU A 53 10.51 -8.64 7.59
CA GLU A 53 11.57 -8.54 6.58
C GLU A 53 11.18 -7.62 5.43
N ILE A 54 9.91 -7.65 4.98
CA ILE A 54 9.41 -6.73 3.95
C ILE A 54 9.55 -5.30 4.44
N VAL A 55 9.06 -4.99 5.64
CA VAL A 55 9.15 -3.62 6.19
C VAL A 55 10.60 -3.21 6.40
N GLN A 56 11.46 -4.12 6.87
CA GLN A 56 12.88 -3.86 7.07
C GLN A 56 13.62 -3.54 5.76
N GLN A 57 13.33 -4.32 4.70
CA GLN A 57 14.08 -4.26 3.44
C GLN A 57 13.48 -3.31 2.40
N THR A 58 12.22 -2.92 2.53
CA THR A 58 11.58 -2.00 1.58
C THR A 58 12.26 -0.64 1.62
N THR A 59 12.81 -0.22 0.49
CA THR A 59 13.34 1.14 0.32
C THR A 59 12.45 2.00 -0.54
N THR A 60 11.67 1.41 -1.45
CA THR A 60 10.90 2.14 -2.45
C THR A 60 9.54 1.49 -2.65
N MET A 61 8.51 2.32 -2.76
CA MET A 61 7.23 1.97 -3.35
C MET A 61 7.20 2.48 -4.78
N VAL A 62 6.88 1.59 -5.71
CA VAL A 62 6.67 1.92 -7.14
C VAL A 62 5.19 1.79 -7.43
N PHE A 63 4.65 2.77 -8.17
CA PHE A 63 3.24 2.78 -8.55
C PHE A 63 3.06 3.46 -9.90
N ILE A 64 1.92 3.23 -10.55
CA ILE A 64 1.57 3.84 -11.84
C ILE A 64 0.43 4.84 -11.61
N PRO A 65 0.70 6.15 -11.63
CA PRO A 65 -0.34 7.17 -11.56
C PRO A 65 -1.25 7.14 -12.79
N PRO A 66 -2.55 7.49 -12.65
CA PRO A 66 -3.47 7.59 -13.78
C PRO A 66 -3.14 8.74 -14.74
N THR A 67 -2.52 9.83 -14.27
CA THR A 67 -2.19 11.01 -15.11
C THR A 67 -1.05 10.74 -16.08
N THR A 68 0.04 10.13 -15.60
CA THR A 68 1.25 9.89 -16.41
C THR A 68 1.24 8.52 -17.06
N ASN A 69 0.59 7.52 -16.44
CA ASN A 69 0.67 6.11 -16.80
C ASN A 69 2.13 5.61 -16.91
N GLN A 70 3.05 6.22 -16.16
CA GLN A 70 4.46 5.85 -16.04
C GLN A 70 4.82 5.55 -14.57
N PRO A 71 5.85 4.74 -14.30
CA PRO A 71 6.31 4.51 -12.93
C PRO A 71 6.65 5.80 -12.18
N ALA A 72 6.05 5.96 -11.01
CA ALA A 72 6.41 6.92 -9.98
C ALA A 72 7.00 6.18 -8.76
N TYR A 73 7.86 6.87 -8.03
CA TYR A 73 8.69 6.29 -6.98
C TYR A 73 8.54 7.09 -5.69
N ARG A 74 8.34 6.37 -4.58
CA ARG A 74 8.30 6.94 -3.24
C ARG A 74 9.25 6.17 -2.34
N GLY A 75 10.34 6.80 -1.93
CA GLY A 75 11.35 6.17 -1.06
C GLY A 75 10.95 6.20 0.41
N PHE A 76 11.29 5.17 1.19
CA PHE A 76 11.10 5.11 2.65
C PHE A 76 12.45 5.25 3.37
N SER A 77 12.54 6.23 4.26
CA SER A 77 13.67 6.33 5.19
C SER A 77 13.57 5.24 6.28
N GLU A 78 14.66 5.04 7.02
CA GLU A 78 14.68 4.10 8.15
C GLU A 78 13.62 4.44 9.21
N ALA A 79 13.41 5.73 9.50
CA ALA A 79 12.41 6.19 10.46
C ALA A 79 10.97 5.84 10.07
N GLN A 80 10.74 5.54 8.79
CA GLN A 80 9.44 5.14 8.26
C GLN A 80 9.23 3.63 8.24
N ARG A 81 10.20 2.84 8.71
CA ARG A 81 10.10 1.38 8.83
C ARG A 81 9.88 1.04 10.30
N ASP A 82 8.63 0.77 10.67
CA ASP A 82 8.29 0.33 12.01
C ASP A 82 8.53 -1.17 12.14
N LEU A 83 9.61 -1.54 12.83
CA LEU A 83 10.07 -2.92 12.96
C LEU A 83 9.49 -3.63 14.19
N ASN A 84 8.28 -3.24 14.63
CA ASN A 84 7.55 -3.99 15.63
C ASN A 84 7.31 -5.43 15.11
N PRO A 85 7.81 -6.48 15.80
CA PRO A 85 7.73 -7.85 15.31
C PRO A 85 6.29 -8.42 15.25
N ASP A 86 5.36 -7.81 15.97
CA ASP A 86 3.95 -8.25 16.04
C ASP A 86 3.04 -7.41 15.11
N ASP A 87 3.51 -6.23 14.69
CA ASP A 87 2.78 -5.34 13.79
C ASP A 87 3.74 -4.44 13.00
N PRO A 88 4.50 -5.00 12.03
CA PRO A 88 5.46 -4.25 11.26
C PRO A 88 4.75 -3.37 10.23
N ARG A 89 5.19 -2.12 10.07
CA ARG A 89 4.50 -1.12 9.23
C ARG A 89 5.45 -0.24 8.43
N LEU A 90 5.06 0.12 7.21
CA LEU A 90 5.66 1.24 6.48
C LEU A 90 4.84 2.50 6.74
N LYS A 91 5.51 3.55 7.22
CA LYS A 91 4.89 4.82 7.60
C LYS A 91 4.90 5.81 6.43
N MET A 92 3.73 6.34 6.12
CA MET A 92 3.49 7.41 5.16
C MET A 92 3.20 8.71 5.91
N TRP A 93 3.54 9.84 5.32
CA TRP A 93 3.13 11.14 5.85
C TRP A 93 1.70 11.43 5.41
N GLY A 94 0.93 12.17 6.19
CA GLY A 94 -0.39 12.68 5.78
C GLY A 94 -0.29 13.45 4.45
N GLY A 95 0.81 14.20 4.27
CA GLY A 95 1.19 14.90 3.04
C GLY A 95 1.26 14.02 1.78
N ASP A 96 1.51 12.72 1.93
CA ASP A 96 1.52 11.77 0.81
C ASP A 96 0.09 11.45 0.32
N ILE A 97 -0.94 11.75 1.14
CA ILE A 97 -2.36 11.47 0.87
C ILE A 97 -3.13 12.75 0.60
N ILE A 98 -2.92 13.77 1.42
CA ILE A 98 -3.51 15.10 1.29
C ILE A 98 -2.39 16.12 1.47
N THR A 99 -2.16 16.99 0.48
CA THR A 99 -1.08 17.99 0.53
C THR A 99 -1.32 19.00 1.66
N ALA A 100 -0.28 19.77 2.02
CA ALA A 100 -0.40 20.80 3.05
C ALA A 100 -1.42 21.90 2.68
N GLU A 101 -1.69 22.08 1.39
CA GLU A 101 -2.71 22.98 0.84
C GLU A 101 -4.13 22.37 0.87
N GLY A 102 -4.28 21.15 1.39
CA GLY A 102 -5.56 20.46 1.49
C GLY A 102 -6.02 19.80 0.20
N MET A 103 -5.11 19.46 -0.73
CA MET A 103 -5.47 18.77 -1.97
C MET A 103 -5.27 17.27 -1.85
N LEU A 104 -6.26 16.46 -2.27
CA LEU A 104 -6.11 15.01 -2.35
C LEU A 104 -5.04 14.66 -3.39
N VAL A 105 -4.09 13.79 -3.03
CA VAL A 105 -3.05 13.28 -3.92
C VAL A 105 -3.63 12.16 -4.78
N GLU A 106 -4.50 12.55 -5.72
CA GLU A 106 -5.25 11.65 -6.62
C GLU A 106 -4.33 10.71 -7.41
N ASP A 107 -3.13 11.16 -7.76
CA ASP A 107 -2.16 10.35 -8.49
C ASP A 107 -1.61 9.16 -7.72
N PHE A 108 -1.60 9.24 -6.38
CA PHE A 108 -1.25 8.12 -5.53
C PHE A 108 -2.49 7.30 -5.15
N ILE A 109 -3.58 7.96 -4.72
CA ILE A 109 -4.77 7.25 -4.24
C ILE A 109 -5.42 6.39 -5.34
N ARG A 110 -5.41 6.86 -6.59
CA ARG A 110 -5.93 6.12 -7.75
C ARG A 110 -4.86 5.37 -8.52
N ALA A 111 -3.66 5.26 -7.98
CA ALA A 111 -2.59 4.54 -8.65
C ALA A 111 -2.98 3.07 -8.91
N LYS A 112 -2.27 2.46 -9.84
CA LYS A 112 -2.31 1.01 -10.06
C LYS A 112 -0.92 0.43 -9.95
N ASN A 113 -0.88 -0.89 -9.84
CA ASN A 113 0.34 -1.69 -9.82
C ASN A 113 1.32 -1.25 -8.72
N VAL A 114 0.82 -1.08 -7.50
CA VAL A 114 1.65 -0.67 -6.36
C VAL A 114 2.47 -1.86 -5.86
N VAL A 115 3.80 -1.71 -5.91
CA VAL A 115 4.75 -2.71 -5.42
C VAL A 115 5.72 -2.09 -4.42
N LEU A 116 6.14 -2.90 -3.46
CA LEU A 116 7.22 -2.60 -2.53
C LEU A 116 8.47 -3.33 -2.99
N THR A 117 9.59 -2.61 -2.96
CA THR A 117 10.83 -3.08 -3.56
C THR A 117 11.98 -2.89 -2.58
N ILE A 118 12.92 -3.81 -2.64
CA ILE A 118 14.27 -3.55 -2.14
C ILE A 118 14.94 -2.63 -3.16
N ASP A 119 15.86 -1.82 -2.68
CA ASP A 119 16.66 -0.83 -3.41
C ASP A 119 16.99 -1.19 -4.86
N TYR A 120 17.08 -0.15 -5.70
CA TYR A 120 17.61 -0.19 -7.06
C TYR A 120 19.09 -0.55 -7.01
N ARG A 121 19.39 -1.81 -6.70
CA ARG A 121 20.74 -2.34 -6.86
C ARG A 121 20.81 -2.80 -8.31
N ILE A 122 21.69 -2.15 -9.06
CA ILE A 122 22.28 -2.76 -10.25
C ILE A 122 22.99 -4.03 -9.74
N ILE A 123 22.28 -5.15 -9.72
CA ILE A 123 22.88 -6.47 -9.57
C ILE A 123 23.31 -6.87 -10.98
N ASP A 124 24.61 -7.04 -11.17
CA ASP A 124 25.23 -7.53 -12.41
C ASP A 124 24.96 -6.67 -13.67
N GLY A 125 24.84 -5.34 -13.52
CA GLY A 125 24.59 -4.45 -14.66
C GLY A 125 23.14 -4.47 -15.18
N SER A 126 22.22 -5.09 -14.43
CA SER A 126 20.80 -5.16 -14.77
C SER A 126 19.94 -4.41 -13.75
N ASP A 127 19.02 -3.57 -14.25
CA ASP A 127 17.99 -2.91 -13.46
C ASP A 127 16.98 -3.95 -12.97
N ARG A 128 17.24 -4.58 -11.82
CA ARG A 128 16.27 -5.47 -11.18
C ARG A 128 15.67 -4.76 -9.98
N ILE A 129 14.48 -4.21 -10.21
CA ILE A 129 13.58 -3.84 -9.12
C ILE A 129 13.08 -5.16 -8.53
N ASP A 130 13.70 -5.60 -7.44
CA ASP A 130 13.25 -6.79 -6.73
C ASP A 130 11.97 -6.45 -5.95
N THR A 131 10.84 -6.69 -6.61
CA THR A 131 9.52 -6.66 -5.98
C THR A 131 9.46 -7.74 -4.92
N ILE A 132 9.14 -7.33 -3.69
CA ILE A 132 9.05 -8.19 -2.51
C ILE A 132 7.65 -8.22 -1.89
N ALA A 133 6.81 -7.25 -2.26
CA ALA A 133 5.40 -7.24 -1.92
C ALA A 133 4.61 -6.35 -2.88
N TYR A 134 3.29 -6.47 -2.86
CA TYR A 134 2.40 -5.61 -3.64
C TYR A 134 1.13 -5.28 -2.85
N ILE A 135 0.43 -4.22 -3.27
CA ILE A 135 -0.92 -3.89 -2.82
C ILE A 135 -1.87 -4.15 -4.00
N PRO A 136 -2.88 -5.03 -3.86
CA PRO A 136 -3.80 -5.35 -4.96
C PRO A 136 -4.50 -4.11 -5.52
N ASN A 137 -4.68 -4.04 -6.84
CA ASN A 137 -5.36 -2.90 -7.48
C ASN A 137 -6.78 -2.73 -6.95
N LYS A 138 -7.46 -3.85 -6.69
CA LYS A 138 -8.82 -3.83 -6.12
C LYS A 138 -8.87 -3.11 -4.76
N THR A 139 -7.85 -3.26 -3.92
CA THR A 139 -7.76 -2.53 -2.65
C THR A 139 -7.76 -1.02 -2.86
N LEU A 140 -6.98 -0.53 -3.84
CA LEU A 140 -6.92 0.90 -4.14
C LEU A 140 -8.24 1.42 -4.73
N GLN A 141 -8.84 0.65 -5.63
CA GLN A 141 -10.13 0.98 -6.24
C GLN A 141 -11.25 1.07 -5.19
N ASP A 142 -11.34 0.08 -4.31
CA ASP A 142 -12.36 0.03 -3.25
C ASP A 142 -12.13 1.15 -2.22
N ALA A 143 -10.87 1.42 -1.86
CA ALA A 143 -10.54 2.51 -0.95
C ALA A 143 -10.89 3.88 -1.55
N TYR A 144 -10.61 4.11 -2.84
CA TYR A 144 -10.90 5.38 -3.50
C TYR A 144 -12.39 5.74 -3.50
N VAL A 145 -13.27 4.74 -3.70
CA VAL A 145 -14.73 4.92 -3.66
C VAL A 145 -15.20 5.51 -2.33
N ILE A 146 -14.46 5.28 -1.24
CA ILE A 146 -14.78 5.78 0.10
C ILE A 146 -13.99 7.06 0.42
N ILE A 147 -12.72 7.11 0.04
CA ILE A 147 -11.83 8.27 0.27
C ILE A 147 -12.38 9.52 -0.43
N LYS A 148 -12.82 9.41 -1.68
CA LYS A 148 -13.21 10.59 -2.45
C LYS A 148 -14.44 11.30 -1.85
N PRO A 149 -15.54 10.62 -1.50
CA PRO A 149 -16.66 11.27 -0.80
C PRO A 149 -16.29 11.84 0.57
N ALA A 150 -15.45 11.13 1.34
CA ALA A 150 -14.98 11.62 2.65
C ALA A 150 -14.21 12.94 2.48
N PHE A 151 -13.26 12.97 1.55
CA PHE A 151 -12.50 14.17 1.20
C PHE A 151 -13.41 15.32 0.73
N ASP A 152 -14.35 15.05 -0.19
CA ASP A 152 -15.27 16.07 -0.72
C ASP A 152 -16.19 16.67 0.36
N SER A 153 -16.43 15.92 1.44
CA SER A 153 -17.20 16.35 2.59
C SER A 153 -16.37 17.07 3.67
N GLY A 154 -15.05 17.15 3.49
CA GLY A 154 -14.10 17.72 4.45
C GLY A 154 -13.71 16.78 5.61
N ASP A 155 -14.07 15.51 5.55
CA ASP A 155 -13.78 14.53 6.60
C ASP A 155 -12.40 13.88 6.40
N TYR A 156 -11.35 14.66 6.68
CA TYR A 156 -9.96 14.20 6.51
C TYR A 156 -9.59 13.07 7.47
N GLU A 157 -10.21 13.01 8.64
CA GLU A 157 -10.00 11.90 9.57
C GLU A 157 -10.50 10.59 8.94
N ALA A 158 -11.70 10.59 8.33
CA ALA A 158 -12.19 9.42 7.63
C ALA A 158 -11.30 9.03 6.44
N VAL A 159 -10.76 9.99 5.68
CA VAL A 159 -9.78 9.71 4.62
C VAL A 159 -8.57 8.95 5.17
N TYR A 160 -7.99 9.45 6.25
CA TYR A 160 -6.84 8.84 6.92
C TYR A 160 -7.17 7.45 7.47
N GLN A 161 -8.32 7.27 8.12
CA GLN A 161 -8.76 5.98 8.64
C GLN A 161 -8.98 4.95 7.52
N VAL A 162 -9.57 5.35 6.39
CA VAL A 162 -9.76 4.44 5.24
C VAL A 162 -8.41 4.00 4.69
N PHE A 163 -7.47 4.93 4.51
CA PHE A 163 -6.12 4.60 4.08
C PHE A 163 -5.45 3.61 5.04
N ASP A 164 -5.47 3.94 6.34
CA ASP A 164 -4.82 3.16 7.39
C ASP A 164 -5.40 1.75 7.51
N ASN A 165 -6.65 1.54 7.09
CA ASN A 165 -7.32 0.25 7.11
C ASN A 165 -7.17 -0.55 5.81
N ALA A 166 -7.25 0.11 4.66
CA ALA A 166 -7.31 -0.55 3.38
C ALA A 166 -5.92 -0.92 2.82
N TYR A 167 -4.92 -0.04 2.96
CA TYR A 167 -3.64 -0.22 2.30
C TYR A 167 -2.83 -1.32 2.99
N ARG A 168 -2.86 -2.51 2.37
CA ARG A 168 -2.30 -3.75 2.92
C ARG A 168 -1.43 -4.45 1.89
N PHE A 169 -0.19 -4.76 2.27
CA PHE A 169 0.75 -5.44 1.38
C PHE A 169 0.67 -6.97 1.51
N ILE A 170 0.94 -7.66 0.41
CA ILE A 170 1.05 -9.12 0.32
C ILE A 170 2.45 -9.48 -0.20
N PRO A 171 3.20 -10.37 0.48
CA PRO A 171 4.49 -10.86 -0.01
C PRO A 171 4.37 -11.46 -1.41
N ILE A 172 5.30 -11.13 -2.29
CA ILE A 172 5.39 -11.69 -3.65
C ILE A 172 6.80 -11.49 -4.20
N THR A 173 7.25 -12.34 -5.12
CA THR A 173 8.45 -12.08 -5.92
C THR A 173 8.13 -11.28 -7.19
N GLY A 174 9.14 -10.63 -7.79
CA GLY A 174 8.95 -9.94 -9.08
C GLY A 174 8.46 -10.84 -10.21
N THR A 175 8.93 -12.10 -10.26
CA THR A 175 8.47 -13.08 -11.26
C THR A 175 7.00 -13.43 -11.08
N GLU A 176 6.56 -13.71 -9.84
CA GLU A 176 5.16 -14.00 -9.53
C GLU A 176 4.25 -12.80 -9.81
N TYR A 177 4.72 -11.58 -9.48
CA TYR A 177 3.94 -10.37 -9.73
C TYR A 177 3.76 -10.10 -11.22
N ALA A 178 4.82 -10.27 -12.03
CA ALA A 178 4.71 -10.16 -13.49
C ALA A 178 3.71 -11.17 -14.07
N GLU A 179 3.65 -12.38 -13.53
CA GLU A 179 2.67 -13.39 -13.92
C GLU A 179 1.24 -13.04 -13.47
N LEU A 180 1.08 -12.51 -12.24
CA LEU A 180 -0.19 -12.00 -11.74
C LEU A 180 -0.76 -10.89 -12.64
N GLN A 181 0.12 -9.99 -13.11
CA GLN A 181 -0.23 -8.92 -14.05
C GLN A 181 -0.67 -9.47 -15.42
N LYS A 182 0.05 -10.43 -15.99
CA LYS A 182 -0.33 -11.07 -17.27
C LYS A 182 -1.70 -11.74 -17.20
N GLN A 183 -2.06 -12.27 -16.03
CA GLN A 183 -3.35 -12.90 -15.79
C GLN A 183 -4.48 -11.89 -15.53
N GLY A 184 -4.18 -10.59 -15.40
CA GLY A 184 -5.17 -9.57 -15.04
C GLY A 184 -5.74 -9.75 -13.63
N LYS A 185 -4.99 -10.38 -12.72
CA LYS A 185 -5.43 -10.72 -11.36
C LYS A 185 -4.83 -9.82 -10.28
N ASN A 186 -4.07 -8.80 -10.69
CA ASN A 186 -3.60 -7.75 -9.80
C ASN A 186 -4.67 -6.67 -9.62
#